data_AF-A0A1Z4RWV2-F1
#
_entry.id   AF-A0A1Z4RWV2-F1
#
_cell.length_a   1.000
_cell.length_b   1.000
_cell.length_c   1.000
_cell.angle_alpha   90.00
_cell.angle_beta   90.00
_cell.angle_gamma   90.00
#
_symmetry.space_group_name_H-M   'P 1'
#
loop_
_entity.id
_entity.type
_entity.pdbx_description
1 polymer ?
#
loop_
_entity_poly.entity_id
_entity_poly.type
_entity_poly.pdbx_seq_one_letter_code
_entity_poly.pdbx_strand_id
1 'polypeptide(L)'
;MLPVNAHSPDETLEQWQVEREVNQLLNQGKKLVDRGKLAEALSAYQHAVSLERENPRVFSAIGYLQAVQGNFPAAADAFQKAIALESDNTYFYYGLAYSLANSGTYAEAADAYTQTIKLDPNLLNAHLGLGMVLLRQQNYNGALNAFSKVKTLAPENLLAYRAMGTILLQKGQFTKAIEVLQRAAELAPSESTIQLDLGITWFNLNNTNKAIAAFEKAAELNPEDGKIHFQVGRIIQLEGNTESALAEYRKAANIQPNSVETRKAIADILLEQQDYLMAIVEHRQVIALAPQDAKSYYHLGLALRERKRIEEAITALKQALNLYQQQGNTEQVEAVETVLDELQE
;
A
#
# COMPACT_ATOMS: atom_id res chain seq x y z
N MET A 1 20.89 -54.73 -6.35
CA MET A 1 20.81 -54.71 -4.87
C MET A 1 21.98 -53.88 -4.38
N LEU A 2 21.68 -52.65 -3.97
CA LEU A 2 22.64 -51.71 -3.38
C LEU A 2 22.31 -51.59 -1.89
N PRO A 3 23.31 -51.38 -1.02
CA PRO A 3 23.18 -51.61 0.40
C PRO A 3 22.32 -50.55 1.08
N VAL A 4 21.59 -51.02 2.09
CA VAL A 4 20.82 -50.26 3.07
C VAL A 4 21.74 -49.24 3.73
N ASN A 5 21.36 -47.97 3.69
CA ASN A 5 22.09 -46.87 4.32
C ASN A 5 22.29 -47.13 5.82
N ALA A 6 23.54 -46.96 6.24
CA ALA A 6 24.03 -47.16 7.59
C ALA A 6 23.23 -46.34 8.62
N HIS A 7 22.88 -47.02 9.70
CA HIS A 7 22.05 -46.52 10.81
C HIS A 7 22.91 -45.75 11.82
N SER A 8 22.30 -44.80 12.54
CA SER A 8 22.82 -44.36 13.83
C SER A 8 22.68 -45.51 14.84
N PRO A 9 23.61 -45.72 15.80
CA PRO A 9 23.62 -46.93 16.63
C PRO A 9 22.52 -47.03 17.72
N ASP A 10 21.65 -46.02 17.89
CA ASP A 10 20.83 -45.85 19.10
C ASP A 10 19.30 -45.82 18.90
N GLU A 11 18.76 -45.98 17.69
CA GLU A 11 17.30 -45.91 17.45
C GLU A 11 16.61 -47.29 17.55
N THR A 12 15.51 -47.36 18.31
CA THR A 12 14.73 -48.59 18.47
C THR A 12 13.78 -48.83 17.28
N LEU A 13 13.40 -50.10 17.03
CA LEU A 13 12.43 -50.45 15.98
C LEU A 13 11.09 -49.70 16.13
N GLU A 14 10.68 -49.43 17.37
CA GLU A 14 9.47 -48.66 17.69
C GLU A 14 9.63 -47.18 17.31
N GLN A 15 10.76 -46.55 17.62
CA GLN A 15 11.05 -45.17 17.21
C GLN A 15 11.04 -45.03 15.68
N TRP A 16 11.63 -45.99 14.97
CA TRP A 16 11.61 -46.02 13.51
C TRP A 16 10.19 -46.13 12.92
N GLN A 17 9.32 -46.96 13.53
CA GLN A 17 7.93 -47.10 13.08
C GLN A 17 7.14 -45.79 13.29
N VAL A 18 7.31 -45.16 14.45
CA VAL A 18 6.67 -43.88 14.77
C VAL A 18 7.12 -42.79 13.80
N GLU A 19 8.42 -42.64 13.55
CA GLU A 19 8.93 -41.61 12.64
C GLU A 19 8.40 -41.83 11.21
N ARG A 20 8.36 -43.08 10.76
CA ARG A 20 7.81 -43.44 9.45
C ARG A 20 6.33 -43.07 9.33
N GLU A 21 5.54 -43.31 10.39
CA GLU A 21 4.12 -42.96 10.42
C GLU A 21 3.91 -41.44 10.42
N VAL A 22 4.68 -40.70 11.23
CA VAL A 22 4.66 -39.24 11.24
C VAL A 22 5.00 -38.68 9.85
N ASN A 23 6.05 -39.20 9.21
CA ASN A 23 6.42 -38.82 7.84
C ASN A 23 5.30 -39.09 6.83
N GLN A 24 4.56 -40.20 6.98
CA GLN A 24 3.40 -40.50 6.14
C GLN A 24 2.26 -39.51 6.36
N LEU A 25 1.94 -39.20 7.63
CA LEU A 25 0.89 -38.24 7.99
C LEU A 25 1.21 -36.84 7.50
N LEU A 26 2.46 -36.40 7.60
CA LEU A 26 2.92 -35.12 7.05
C LEU A 26 2.75 -35.04 5.53
N ASN A 27 3.16 -36.09 4.82
CA ASN A 27 3.02 -36.18 3.36
C ASN A 27 1.55 -36.24 2.92
N GLN A 28 0.72 -36.97 3.64
CA GLN A 28 -0.72 -37.04 3.39
C GLN A 28 -1.38 -35.68 3.65
N GLY A 29 -1.09 -35.06 4.79
CA GLY A 29 -1.59 -33.74 5.14
C GLY A 29 -1.24 -32.71 4.07
N LYS A 30 0.01 -32.69 3.59
CA LYS A 30 0.43 -31.77 2.51
C LYS A 30 -0.41 -31.96 1.24
N LYS A 31 -0.58 -33.20 0.77
CA LYS A 31 -1.42 -33.51 -0.40
C LYS A 31 -2.88 -33.10 -0.20
N LEU A 32 -3.39 -33.16 1.03
CA LEU A 32 -4.74 -32.71 1.36
C LEU A 32 -4.85 -31.18 1.32
N VAL A 33 -3.83 -30.45 1.79
CA VAL A 33 -3.75 -28.99 1.64
C VAL A 33 -3.77 -28.59 0.17
N ASP A 34 -2.95 -29.24 -0.66
CA ASP A 34 -2.87 -28.98 -2.11
C ASP A 34 -4.21 -29.21 -2.83
N ARG A 35 -5.09 -30.05 -2.25
CA ARG A 35 -6.44 -30.35 -2.76
C ARG A 35 -7.54 -29.50 -2.10
N GLY A 36 -7.19 -28.55 -1.22
CA GLY A 36 -8.15 -27.72 -0.48
C GLY A 36 -8.91 -28.47 0.63
N LYS A 37 -8.53 -29.70 0.97
CA LYS A 37 -9.15 -30.51 2.03
C LYS A 37 -8.56 -30.18 3.40
N LEU A 38 -8.76 -28.94 3.84
CA LEU A 38 -8.03 -28.35 4.97
C LEU A 38 -8.36 -29.00 6.32
N ALA A 39 -9.62 -29.40 6.54
CA ALA A 39 -10.04 -30.08 7.78
C ALA A 39 -9.42 -31.50 7.90
N GLU A 40 -9.37 -32.25 6.80
CA GLU A 40 -8.73 -33.57 6.76
C GLU A 40 -7.21 -33.43 6.97
N ALA A 41 -6.58 -32.40 6.39
CA ALA A 41 -5.17 -32.10 6.61
C ALA A 41 -4.88 -31.78 8.09
N LEU A 42 -5.73 -30.97 8.73
CA LEU A 42 -5.58 -30.64 10.14
C LEU A 42 -5.66 -31.90 11.02
N SER A 43 -6.63 -32.78 10.74
CA SER A 43 -6.76 -34.05 11.45
C SER A 43 -5.52 -34.93 11.30
N ALA A 44 -4.94 -35.03 10.09
CA ALA A 44 -3.70 -35.76 9.87
C ALA A 44 -2.52 -35.18 10.66
N TYR A 45 -2.38 -33.85 10.72
CA TYR A 45 -1.32 -33.21 11.50
C TYR A 45 -1.54 -33.33 13.01
N GLN A 46 -2.77 -33.24 13.50
CA GLN A 46 -3.09 -33.48 14.91
C GLN A 46 -2.78 -34.92 15.33
N HIS A 47 -3.02 -35.89 14.43
CA HIS A 47 -2.61 -37.26 14.66
C HIS A 47 -1.08 -37.37 14.75
N ALA A 48 -0.33 -36.70 13.87
CA ALA A 48 1.13 -36.67 13.94
C ALA A 48 1.64 -36.05 15.26
N VAL A 49 0.99 -34.99 15.78
CA VAL A 49 1.30 -34.42 17.11
C VAL A 49 1.10 -35.44 18.25
N SER A 50 0.09 -36.31 18.13
CA SER A 50 -0.19 -37.31 19.16
C SER A 50 0.88 -38.41 19.23
N LEU A 51 1.54 -38.69 18.09
CA LEU A 51 2.64 -39.64 17.98
C LEU A 51 3.96 -39.03 18.43
N GLU A 52 4.25 -37.79 18.00
CA GLU A 52 5.46 -37.05 18.37
C GLU A 52 5.11 -35.61 18.78
N ARG A 53 5.04 -35.39 20.09
CA ARG A 53 4.63 -34.09 20.67
C ARG A 53 5.64 -32.97 20.49
N GLU A 54 6.90 -33.32 20.25
CA GLU A 54 8.04 -32.39 20.16
C GLU A 54 8.69 -32.42 18.77
N ASN A 55 7.90 -32.66 17.71
CA ASN A 55 8.41 -32.64 16.34
C ASN A 55 8.18 -31.26 15.67
N PRO A 56 9.25 -30.48 15.40
CA PRO A 56 9.13 -29.16 14.77
C PRO A 56 8.49 -29.21 13.37
N ARG A 57 8.71 -30.29 12.62
CA ARG A 57 8.13 -30.48 11.28
C ARG A 57 6.60 -30.49 11.34
N VAL A 58 6.02 -31.09 12.38
CA VAL A 58 4.56 -31.15 12.57
C VAL A 58 3.99 -29.78 12.91
N PHE A 59 4.63 -29.04 13.81
CA PHE A 59 4.22 -27.67 14.13
C PHE A 59 4.33 -26.73 12.92
N SER A 60 5.40 -26.84 12.12
CA SER A 60 5.53 -26.05 10.90
C SER A 60 4.46 -26.38 9.85
N ALA A 61 4.06 -27.65 9.75
CA ALA A 61 2.98 -28.09 8.86
C ALA A 61 1.62 -27.54 9.30
N ILE A 62 1.36 -27.50 10.62
CA ILE A 62 0.17 -26.85 11.18
C ILE A 62 0.21 -25.34 10.91
N GLY A 63 1.36 -24.69 11.11
CA GLY A 63 1.55 -23.27 10.84
C GLY A 63 1.26 -22.92 9.39
N TYR A 64 1.80 -23.70 8.44
CA TYR A 64 1.51 -23.56 7.03
C TYR A 64 0.01 -23.70 6.72
N LEU A 65 -0.65 -24.73 7.27
CA LEU A 65 -2.10 -24.93 7.07
C LEU A 65 -2.93 -23.74 7.59
N GLN A 66 -2.61 -23.23 8.78
CA GLN A 66 -3.29 -22.07 9.35
C GLN A 66 -3.07 -20.82 8.50
N ALA A 67 -1.87 -20.63 7.93
CA ALA A 67 -1.59 -19.53 7.02
C ALA A 67 -2.40 -19.64 5.72
N VAL A 68 -2.55 -20.85 5.18
CA VAL A 68 -3.42 -21.12 4.00
C VAL A 68 -4.90 -20.83 4.33
N GLN A 69 -5.33 -21.08 5.57
CA GLN A 69 -6.68 -20.76 6.05
C GLN A 69 -6.89 -19.26 6.33
N GLY A 70 -5.84 -18.43 6.26
CA GLY A 70 -5.90 -17.02 6.65
C GLY A 70 -5.87 -16.77 8.16
N ASN A 71 -5.71 -17.82 8.97
CA ASN A 71 -5.59 -17.74 10.42
C ASN A 71 -4.16 -17.37 10.84
N PHE A 72 -3.72 -16.19 10.43
CA PHE A 72 -2.33 -15.75 10.59
C PHE A 72 -1.82 -15.74 12.04
N PRO A 73 -2.60 -15.35 13.07
CA PRO A 73 -2.15 -15.46 14.46
C PRO A 73 -1.86 -16.92 14.88
N ALA A 74 -2.75 -17.86 14.57
CA ALA A 74 -2.55 -19.27 14.90
C ALA A 74 -1.38 -19.88 14.11
N ALA A 75 -1.14 -19.40 12.88
CA ALA A 75 0.03 -19.78 12.10
C ALA A 75 1.33 -19.32 12.76
N ALA A 76 1.38 -18.08 13.23
CA ALA A 76 2.54 -17.53 13.95
C ALA A 76 2.84 -18.34 15.22
N ASP A 77 1.82 -18.65 16.03
CA ASP A 77 1.98 -19.47 17.24
C ASP A 77 2.57 -20.86 16.93
N ALA A 78 2.12 -21.49 15.84
CA ALA A 78 2.62 -22.79 15.44
C ALA A 78 4.08 -22.73 14.94
N PHE A 79 4.46 -21.70 14.18
CA PHE A 79 5.85 -21.50 13.78
C PHE A 79 6.76 -21.15 14.97
N GLN A 80 6.29 -20.39 15.96
CA GLN A 80 7.04 -20.14 17.18
C GLN A 80 7.32 -21.44 17.95
N LYS A 81 6.36 -22.37 18.01
CA LYS A 81 6.58 -23.71 18.60
C LYS A 81 7.62 -24.50 17.81
N ALA A 82 7.58 -24.46 16.47
CA ALA A 82 8.58 -25.11 15.65
C ALA A 82 10.00 -24.53 15.90
N ILE A 83 10.12 -23.20 15.99
CA ILE A 83 11.37 -22.50 16.28
C ILE A 83 11.91 -22.83 17.68
N ALA A 84 11.04 -22.97 18.67
CA ALA A 84 11.43 -23.32 20.03
C ALA A 84 12.05 -24.73 20.12
N LEU A 85 11.69 -25.62 19.20
CA LEU A 85 12.21 -26.98 19.10
C LEU A 85 13.45 -27.07 18.18
N GLU A 86 13.47 -26.30 17.09
CA GLU A 86 14.56 -26.25 16.11
C GLU A 86 14.75 -24.82 15.61
N SER A 87 15.80 -24.16 16.11
CA SER A 87 16.05 -22.73 15.91
C SER A 87 16.95 -22.39 14.71
N ASP A 88 17.49 -23.40 14.02
CA ASP A 88 18.38 -23.24 12.86
C ASP A 88 17.68 -23.51 11.51
N ASN A 89 16.34 -23.47 11.50
CA ASN A 89 15.54 -23.68 10.29
C ASN A 89 15.00 -22.37 9.69
N THR A 90 15.55 -21.97 8.53
CA THR A 90 15.14 -20.73 7.85
C THR A 90 13.65 -20.69 7.48
N TYR A 91 13.05 -21.84 7.14
CA TYR A 91 11.65 -21.89 6.71
C TYR A 91 10.67 -21.65 7.85
N PHE A 92 11.03 -21.97 9.09
CA PHE A 92 10.16 -21.68 10.24
C PHE A 92 10.12 -20.19 10.54
N TYR A 93 11.26 -19.51 10.49
CA TYR A 93 11.31 -18.05 10.58
C TYR A 93 10.61 -17.37 9.41
N TYR A 94 10.75 -17.89 8.19
CA TYR A 94 10.04 -17.34 7.04
C TYR A 94 8.53 -17.47 7.19
N GLY A 95 8.05 -18.65 7.62
CA GLY A 95 6.64 -18.89 7.91
C GLY A 95 6.10 -17.95 8.99
N LEU A 96 6.85 -17.80 10.10
CA LEU A 96 6.53 -16.86 11.17
C LEU A 96 6.44 -15.42 10.65
N ALA A 97 7.44 -14.97 9.90
CA ALA A 97 7.52 -13.62 9.35
C ALA A 97 6.35 -13.32 8.40
N TYR A 98 6.02 -14.27 7.54
CA TYR A 98 4.87 -14.17 6.64
C TYR A 98 3.56 -14.08 7.40
N SER A 99 3.36 -14.91 8.43
CA SER A 99 2.16 -14.89 9.26
C SER A 99 2.03 -13.58 10.04
N LEU A 100 3.09 -13.09 10.68
CA LEU A 100 3.09 -11.82 11.40
C LEU A 100 2.83 -10.61 10.47
N ALA A 101 3.43 -10.63 9.27
CA ALA A 101 3.21 -9.57 8.29
C ALA A 101 1.74 -9.47 7.87
N ASN A 102 1.08 -10.61 7.66
CA ASN A 102 -0.34 -10.65 7.26
C ASN A 102 -1.31 -10.40 8.43
N SER A 103 -0.89 -10.57 9.68
CA SER A 103 -1.66 -10.16 10.87
C SER A 103 -1.47 -8.69 11.24
N GLY A 104 -0.61 -7.95 10.53
CA GLY A 104 -0.32 -6.52 10.78
C GLY A 104 0.70 -6.27 11.90
N THR A 105 1.30 -7.32 12.46
CA THR A 105 2.39 -7.21 13.46
C THR A 105 3.73 -7.00 12.75
N TYR A 106 3.87 -5.80 12.18
CA TYR A 106 4.97 -5.50 11.27
C TYR A 106 6.35 -5.52 11.95
N ALA A 107 6.47 -5.07 13.20
CA ALA A 107 7.76 -5.00 13.88
C ALA A 107 8.36 -6.40 14.08
N GLU A 108 7.56 -7.31 14.62
CA GLU A 108 7.94 -8.70 14.85
C GLU A 108 8.14 -9.46 13.52
N ALA A 109 7.36 -9.14 12.49
CA ALA A 109 7.57 -9.68 11.15
C ALA A 109 8.94 -9.30 10.58
N ALA A 110 9.38 -8.04 10.78
CA ALA A 110 10.69 -7.58 10.31
C ALA A 110 11.83 -8.32 11.04
N ASP A 111 11.69 -8.58 12.34
CA ASP A 111 12.66 -9.35 13.11
C ASP A 111 12.74 -10.80 12.62
N ALA A 112 11.59 -11.45 12.38
CA ALA A 112 11.54 -12.82 11.85
C ALA A 112 12.10 -12.92 10.42
N TYR A 113 11.83 -11.96 9.53
CA TYR A 113 12.47 -11.91 8.22
C TYR A 113 13.99 -11.68 8.33
N THR A 114 14.44 -10.88 9.29
CA THR A 114 15.86 -10.65 9.53
C THR A 114 16.56 -11.94 9.98
N GLN A 115 15.93 -12.74 10.85
CA GLN A 115 16.46 -14.08 11.20
C GLN A 115 16.46 -15.03 10.01
N THR A 116 15.42 -15.00 9.18
CA THR A 116 15.36 -15.77 7.93
C THR A 116 16.56 -15.45 7.04
N ILE A 117 16.86 -14.17 6.84
CA ILE A 117 17.99 -13.69 6.03
C ILE A 117 19.34 -14.04 6.67
N LYS A 118 19.43 -14.07 8.00
CA LYS A 118 20.65 -14.49 8.71
C LYS A 118 20.96 -15.97 8.45
N LEU A 119 19.93 -16.83 8.40
CA LEU A 119 20.07 -18.26 8.13
C LEU A 119 20.25 -18.56 6.63
N ASP A 120 19.53 -17.86 5.76
CA ASP A 120 19.69 -17.90 4.31
C ASP A 120 19.76 -16.50 3.70
N PRO A 121 20.98 -15.96 3.49
CA PRO A 121 21.18 -14.61 2.94
C PRO A 121 20.68 -14.42 1.51
N ASN A 122 20.43 -15.50 0.77
CA ASN A 122 20.04 -15.45 -0.64
C ASN A 122 18.55 -15.75 -0.87
N LEU A 123 17.77 -15.97 0.21
CA LEU A 123 16.33 -16.19 0.11
C LEU A 123 15.62 -14.90 -0.35
N LEU A 124 15.38 -14.79 -1.66
CA LEU A 124 14.81 -13.62 -2.32
C LEU A 124 13.51 -13.15 -1.67
N ASN A 125 12.61 -14.09 -1.35
CA ASN A 125 11.31 -13.78 -0.77
C ASN A 125 11.41 -13.19 0.64
N ALA A 126 12.45 -13.52 1.41
CA ALA A 126 12.67 -12.94 2.73
C ALA A 126 13.07 -11.46 2.62
N HIS A 127 13.92 -11.11 1.66
CA HIS A 127 14.28 -9.71 1.38
C HIS A 127 13.09 -8.91 0.85
N LEU A 128 12.26 -9.50 -0.03
CA LEU A 128 11.02 -8.87 -0.49
C LEU A 128 10.04 -8.63 0.67
N GLY A 129 9.80 -9.65 1.49
CA GLY A 129 8.92 -9.56 2.66
C GLY A 129 9.39 -8.50 3.65
N LEU A 130 10.69 -8.49 3.98
CA LEU A 130 11.30 -7.47 4.83
C LEU A 130 11.12 -6.06 4.25
N GLY A 131 11.39 -5.87 2.96
CA GLY A 131 11.24 -4.59 2.29
C GLY A 131 9.80 -4.05 2.36
N MET A 132 8.82 -4.91 2.13
CA MET A 132 7.39 -4.55 2.19
C MET A 132 6.95 -4.19 3.61
N VAL A 133 7.36 -4.98 4.60
CA VAL A 133 7.05 -4.72 6.02
C VAL A 133 7.68 -3.42 6.50
N LEU A 134 8.96 -3.17 6.18
CA LEU A 134 9.65 -1.92 6.52
C LEU A 134 9.01 -0.71 5.82
N LEU A 135 8.53 -0.88 4.58
CA LEU A 135 7.77 0.17 3.89
C LEU A 135 6.46 0.51 4.62
N ARG A 136 5.73 -0.48 5.12
CA ARG A 136 4.50 -0.26 5.92
C ARG A 136 4.78 0.46 7.24
N GLN A 137 5.94 0.22 7.83
CA GLN A 137 6.43 0.95 9.01
C GLN A 137 7.00 2.34 8.69
N GLN A 138 7.00 2.77 7.42
CA GLN A 138 7.64 4.00 6.95
C GLN A 138 9.16 4.04 7.21
N ASN A 139 9.79 2.89 7.49
CA ASN A 139 11.25 2.77 7.55
C ASN A 139 11.82 2.68 6.14
N TYR A 140 11.82 3.82 5.45
CA TYR A 140 12.21 3.92 4.05
C TYR A 140 13.66 3.50 3.79
N ASN A 141 14.58 3.79 4.71
CA ASN A 141 15.99 3.41 4.54
C ASN A 141 16.18 1.89 4.63
N GLY A 142 15.54 1.25 5.61
CA GLY A 142 15.58 -0.20 5.74
C GLY A 142 14.93 -0.90 4.54
N ALA A 143 13.77 -0.40 4.10
CA ALA A 143 13.08 -0.92 2.91
C ALA A 143 13.95 -0.82 1.64
N LEU A 144 14.60 0.33 1.40
CA LEU A 144 15.52 0.49 0.27
C LEU A 144 16.71 -0.48 0.31
N ASN A 145 17.25 -0.78 1.50
CA ASN A 145 18.34 -1.76 1.63
C ASN A 145 17.85 -3.17 1.26
N ALA A 146 16.72 -3.59 1.81
CA ALA A 146 16.12 -4.89 1.50
C ALA A 146 15.82 -5.03 0.00
N PHE A 147 15.17 -4.04 -0.62
CA PHE A 147 14.90 -4.05 -2.06
C PHE A 147 16.17 -3.95 -2.92
N SER A 148 17.23 -3.29 -2.45
CA SER A 148 18.53 -3.28 -3.15
C SER A 148 19.17 -4.67 -3.17
N LYS A 149 18.98 -5.47 -2.11
CA LYS A 149 19.41 -6.86 -2.09
C LYS A 149 18.57 -7.71 -3.06
N VAL A 150 17.26 -7.49 -3.14
CA VAL A 150 16.39 -8.11 -4.16
C VAL A 150 16.85 -7.76 -5.57
N LYS A 151 17.14 -6.48 -5.85
CA LYS A 151 17.69 -6.03 -7.14
C LYS A 151 18.98 -6.76 -7.52
N THR A 152 19.83 -7.07 -6.54
CA THR A 152 21.09 -7.78 -6.75
C THR A 152 20.86 -9.27 -7.03
N LEU A 153 19.93 -9.91 -6.31
CA LEU A 153 19.61 -11.33 -6.43
C LEU A 153 18.73 -11.64 -7.66
N ALA A 154 17.83 -10.73 -8.02
CA ALA A 154 16.90 -10.85 -9.15
C ALA A 154 16.78 -9.49 -9.89
N PRO A 155 17.69 -9.20 -10.84
CA PRO A 155 17.75 -7.92 -11.54
C PRO A 155 16.53 -7.56 -12.40
N GLU A 156 15.60 -8.50 -12.61
CA GLU A 156 14.35 -8.34 -13.35
C GLU A 156 13.11 -8.28 -12.44
N ASN A 157 13.31 -8.22 -11.11
CA ASN A 157 12.20 -8.14 -10.17
C ASN A 157 11.52 -6.76 -10.21
N LEU A 158 10.42 -6.66 -10.96
CA LEU A 158 9.64 -5.43 -11.13
C LEU A 158 9.19 -4.81 -9.80
N LEU A 159 8.75 -5.66 -8.85
CA LEU A 159 8.23 -5.21 -7.56
C LEU A 159 9.28 -4.41 -6.78
N ALA A 160 10.54 -4.84 -6.79
CA ALA A 160 11.63 -4.13 -6.15
C ALA A 160 11.86 -2.73 -6.77
N TYR A 161 11.93 -2.63 -8.10
CA TYR A 161 12.12 -1.33 -8.76
C TYR A 161 10.96 -0.36 -8.52
N ARG A 162 9.71 -0.86 -8.59
CA ARG A 162 8.52 -0.04 -8.28
C ARG A 162 8.55 0.47 -6.84
N ALA A 163 8.76 -0.43 -5.88
CA ALA A 163 8.80 -0.06 -4.46
C ALA A 163 9.94 0.93 -4.18
N MET A 164 11.14 0.71 -4.73
CA MET A 164 12.25 1.66 -4.63
C MET A 164 11.91 3.02 -5.24
N GLY A 165 11.27 3.04 -6.42
CA GLY A 165 10.84 4.25 -7.10
C GLY A 165 9.88 5.09 -6.27
N THR A 166 8.82 4.46 -5.75
CA THR A 166 7.84 5.11 -4.86
C THR A 166 8.50 5.64 -3.59
N ILE A 167 9.40 4.87 -2.96
CA ILE A 167 10.12 5.32 -1.76
C ILE A 167 11.01 6.53 -2.07
N LEU A 168 11.77 6.49 -3.16
CA LEU A 168 12.69 7.56 -3.54
C LEU A 168 11.94 8.83 -3.91
N LEU A 169 10.79 8.71 -4.59
CA LEU A 169 9.84 9.80 -4.83
C LEU A 169 9.41 10.46 -3.52
N GLN A 170 8.92 9.67 -2.57
CA GLN A 170 8.46 10.19 -1.28
C GLN A 170 9.57 10.86 -0.46
N LYS A 171 10.81 10.39 -0.59
CA LYS A 171 11.99 10.99 0.03
C LYS A 171 12.53 12.23 -0.72
N GLY A 172 11.93 12.62 -1.84
CA GLY A 172 12.42 13.71 -2.69
C GLY A 172 13.73 13.40 -3.44
N GLN A 173 14.14 12.13 -3.52
CA GLN A 173 15.36 11.71 -4.22
C GLN A 173 15.10 11.45 -5.71
N PHE A 174 14.62 12.48 -6.41
CA PHE A 174 14.03 12.37 -7.74
C PHE A 174 14.98 11.80 -8.80
N THR A 175 16.26 12.16 -8.80
CA THR A 175 17.24 11.61 -9.76
C THR A 175 17.39 10.10 -9.62
N LYS A 176 17.48 9.59 -8.39
CA LYS A 176 17.55 8.14 -8.14
C LYS A 176 16.22 7.45 -8.44
N ALA A 177 15.10 8.12 -8.18
CA ALA A 177 13.78 7.61 -8.51
C ALA A 177 13.64 7.38 -10.03
N ILE A 178 14.12 8.31 -10.86
CA ILE A 178 14.12 8.13 -12.32
C ILE A 178 14.88 6.86 -12.72
N GLU A 179 16.09 6.63 -12.20
CA GLU A 179 16.90 5.47 -12.57
C GLU A 179 16.14 4.15 -12.33
N VAL A 180 15.52 4.00 -11.16
CA VAL A 180 14.79 2.76 -10.84
C VAL A 180 13.44 2.67 -11.54
N LEU A 181 12.73 3.78 -11.72
CA LEU A 181 11.43 3.82 -12.41
C LEU A 181 11.58 3.60 -13.92
N GLN A 182 12.66 4.08 -14.54
CA GLN A 182 12.98 3.78 -15.93
C GLN A 182 13.21 2.28 -16.11
N ARG A 183 13.97 1.66 -15.20
CA ARG A 183 14.13 0.20 -15.23
C ARG A 183 12.81 -0.54 -15.01
N ALA A 184 11.94 -0.04 -14.14
CA ALA A 184 10.60 -0.59 -13.96
C ALA A 184 9.76 -0.45 -15.25
N ALA A 185 9.85 0.67 -15.96
CA ALA A 185 9.15 0.92 -17.21
C ALA A 185 9.67 0.05 -18.37
N GLU A 186 10.95 -0.30 -18.39
CA GLU A 186 11.51 -1.27 -19.33
C GLU A 186 10.97 -2.69 -19.08
N LEU A 187 10.89 -3.09 -17.80
CA LEU A 187 10.40 -4.41 -17.39
C LEU A 187 8.88 -4.55 -17.60
N ALA A 188 8.12 -3.46 -17.47
CA ALA A 188 6.67 -3.43 -17.63
C ALA A 188 6.22 -2.19 -18.42
N PRO A 189 6.37 -2.20 -19.76
CA PRO A 189 6.10 -1.02 -20.59
C PRO A 189 4.61 -0.63 -20.65
N SER A 190 3.71 -1.54 -20.29
CA SER A 190 2.26 -1.33 -20.29
C SER A 190 1.68 -0.89 -18.93
N GLU A 191 2.51 -0.71 -17.91
CA GLU A 191 2.07 -0.31 -16.57
C GLU A 191 1.97 1.22 -16.46
N SER A 192 0.74 1.74 -16.52
CA SER A 192 0.46 3.19 -16.46
C SER A 192 0.97 3.84 -15.17
N THR A 193 0.87 3.13 -14.05
CA THR A 193 1.29 3.65 -12.73
C THR A 193 2.77 4.01 -12.67
N ILE A 194 3.63 3.29 -13.42
CA ILE A 194 5.06 3.59 -13.50
C ILE A 194 5.30 4.88 -14.32
N GLN A 195 4.54 5.06 -15.40
CA GLN A 195 4.60 6.29 -16.20
C GLN A 195 4.09 7.50 -15.41
N LEU A 196 3.05 7.31 -14.60
CA LEU A 196 2.57 8.32 -13.67
C LEU A 196 3.66 8.71 -12.66
N ASP A 197 4.30 7.73 -12.01
CA ASP A 197 5.40 8.00 -11.08
C ASP A 197 6.58 8.71 -11.77
N LEU A 198 6.93 8.32 -13.00
CA LEU A 198 7.95 9.02 -13.80
C LEU A 198 7.54 10.47 -14.09
N GLY A 199 6.28 10.72 -14.46
CA GLY A 199 5.78 12.07 -14.72
C GLY A 199 5.85 12.96 -13.50
N ILE A 200 5.41 12.46 -12.34
CA ILE A 200 5.55 13.14 -11.05
C ILE A 200 7.03 13.41 -10.75
N THR A 201 7.91 12.44 -11.00
CA THR A 201 9.34 12.60 -10.72
C THR A 201 9.98 13.69 -11.58
N TRP A 202 9.70 13.70 -12.89
CA TRP A 202 10.22 14.72 -13.82
C TRP A 202 9.69 16.11 -13.49
N PHE A 203 8.42 16.21 -13.09
CA PHE A 203 7.82 17.48 -12.68
C PHE A 203 8.54 18.08 -11.47
N ASN A 204 8.82 17.27 -10.45
CA ASN A 204 9.57 17.72 -9.26
C ASN A 204 11.02 18.13 -9.57
N LEU A 205 11.57 17.72 -10.71
CA LEU A 205 12.86 18.19 -11.23
C LEU A 205 12.73 19.40 -12.17
N ASN A 206 11.56 20.03 -12.21
CA ASN A 206 11.22 21.14 -13.11
C ASN A 206 11.41 20.80 -14.60
N ASN A 207 11.26 19.53 -14.97
CA ASN A 207 11.28 19.10 -16.37
C ASN A 207 9.86 18.84 -16.86
N THR A 208 9.09 19.91 -17.08
CA THR A 208 7.68 19.81 -17.49
C THR A 208 7.50 19.00 -18.77
N ASN A 209 8.36 19.19 -19.78
CA ASN A 209 8.23 18.47 -21.05
C ASN A 209 8.27 16.94 -20.88
N LYS A 210 9.22 16.43 -20.07
CA LYS A 210 9.27 14.99 -19.77
C LYS A 210 8.14 14.54 -18.86
N ALA A 211 7.67 15.41 -17.97
CA ALA A 211 6.53 15.11 -17.11
C ALA A 211 5.25 14.91 -17.92
N ILE A 212 4.94 15.85 -18.82
CA ILE A 212 3.78 15.78 -19.72
C ILE A 212 3.86 14.53 -20.59
N ALA A 213 4.99 14.26 -21.25
CA ALA A 213 5.14 13.07 -22.09
C ALA A 213 4.92 11.75 -21.31
N ALA A 214 5.39 11.67 -20.06
CA ALA A 214 5.16 10.51 -19.21
C ALA A 214 3.68 10.39 -18.78
N PHE A 215 3.01 11.50 -18.49
CA PHE A 215 1.58 11.50 -18.18
C PHE A 215 0.70 11.18 -19.39
N GLU A 216 1.01 11.69 -20.57
CA GLU A 216 0.34 11.32 -21.82
C GLU A 216 0.44 9.81 -22.05
N LYS A 217 1.65 9.24 -21.91
CA LYS A 217 1.84 7.80 -22.00
C LYS A 217 1.07 7.05 -20.91
N ALA A 218 1.01 7.57 -19.68
CA ALA A 218 0.19 6.97 -18.63
C ALA A 218 -1.29 6.95 -19.01
N ALA A 219 -1.81 8.05 -19.57
CA ALA A 219 -3.21 8.19 -19.99
C ALA A 219 -3.54 7.27 -21.19
N GLU A 220 -2.61 7.10 -22.13
CA GLU A 220 -2.73 6.13 -23.22
C GLU A 220 -2.83 4.68 -22.69
N LEU A 221 -2.03 4.34 -21.68
CA LEU A 221 -1.99 3.00 -21.09
C LEU A 221 -3.20 2.71 -20.19
N ASN A 222 -3.73 3.72 -19.50
CA ASN A 222 -4.93 3.60 -18.68
C ASN A 222 -5.83 4.84 -18.79
N PRO A 223 -6.71 4.88 -19.82
CA PRO A 223 -7.62 6.02 -20.04
C PRO A 223 -8.64 6.24 -18.91
N GLU A 224 -8.90 5.21 -18.10
CA GLU A 224 -9.89 5.24 -17.02
C GLU A 224 -9.29 5.67 -15.67
N ASP A 225 -8.01 6.03 -15.63
CA ASP A 225 -7.39 6.58 -14.41
C ASP A 225 -7.47 8.11 -14.40
N GLY A 226 -8.56 8.61 -13.83
CA GLY A 226 -8.80 10.06 -13.67
C GLY A 226 -7.70 10.78 -12.90
N LYS A 227 -6.87 10.08 -12.11
CA LYS A 227 -5.72 10.69 -11.40
C LYS A 227 -4.69 11.24 -12.37
N ILE A 228 -4.54 10.64 -13.55
CA ILE A 228 -3.56 11.08 -14.55
C ILE A 228 -3.94 12.47 -15.05
N HIS A 229 -5.20 12.65 -15.48
CA HIS A 229 -5.74 13.94 -15.89
C HIS A 229 -5.69 14.97 -14.77
N PHE A 230 -5.92 14.56 -13.52
CA PHE A 230 -5.76 15.45 -12.37
C PHE A 230 -4.29 15.93 -12.21
N GLN A 231 -3.29 15.04 -12.35
CA GLN A 231 -1.88 15.47 -12.27
C GLN A 231 -1.51 16.41 -13.43
N VAL A 232 -1.96 16.13 -14.66
CA VAL A 232 -1.72 17.00 -15.83
C VAL A 232 -2.36 18.38 -15.60
N GLY A 233 -3.62 18.43 -15.19
CA GLY A 233 -4.31 19.68 -14.86
C GLY A 233 -3.57 20.50 -13.81
N ARG A 234 -3.01 19.84 -12.78
CA ARG A 234 -2.23 20.50 -11.73
C ARG A 234 -0.91 21.09 -12.22
N ILE A 235 -0.22 20.40 -13.12
CA ILE A 235 1.00 20.95 -13.76
C ILE A 235 0.64 22.19 -14.58
N ILE A 236 -0.35 22.08 -15.45
CA ILE A 236 -0.77 23.17 -16.34
C ILE A 236 -1.25 24.39 -15.54
N GLN A 237 -1.93 24.17 -14.41
CA GLN A 237 -2.35 25.25 -13.50
C GLN A 237 -1.14 25.97 -12.89
N LEU A 238 -0.10 25.25 -12.48
CA LEU A 238 1.13 25.83 -11.94
C LEU A 238 1.93 26.62 -12.98
N GLU A 239 1.76 26.30 -14.27
CA GLU A 239 2.29 27.09 -15.38
C GLU A 239 1.43 28.33 -15.71
N GLY A 240 0.32 28.52 -15.01
CA GLY A 240 -0.57 29.67 -15.17
C GLY A 240 -1.63 29.53 -16.26
N ASN A 241 -1.74 28.37 -16.92
CA ASN A 241 -2.75 28.14 -17.95
C ASN A 241 -4.04 27.55 -17.35
N THR A 242 -4.78 28.39 -16.64
CA THR A 242 -5.97 27.99 -15.89
C THR A 242 -7.06 27.36 -16.76
N GLU A 243 -7.25 27.82 -18.00
CA GLU A 243 -8.28 27.26 -18.91
C GLU A 243 -7.97 25.81 -19.30
N SER A 244 -6.72 25.52 -19.67
CA SER A 244 -6.30 24.17 -20.04
C SER A 244 -6.30 23.25 -18.83
N ALA A 245 -5.93 23.76 -17.65
CA ALA A 245 -6.03 23.02 -16.39
C ALA A 245 -7.47 22.62 -16.07
N LEU A 246 -8.41 23.55 -16.20
CA LEU A 246 -9.84 23.28 -16.00
C LEU A 246 -10.37 22.21 -16.95
N ALA A 247 -9.92 22.21 -18.21
CA ALA A 247 -10.28 21.18 -19.18
C ALA A 247 -9.80 19.78 -18.75
N GLU A 248 -8.57 19.66 -18.28
CA GLU A 248 -8.02 18.39 -17.78
C GLU A 248 -8.69 17.94 -16.47
N TYR A 249 -8.96 18.86 -15.54
CA TYR A 249 -9.72 18.51 -14.34
C TYR A 249 -11.15 18.05 -14.67
N ARG A 250 -11.81 18.64 -15.67
CA ARG A 250 -13.12 18.16 -16.14
C ARG A 250 -13.05 16.76 -16.73
N LYS A 251 -11.99 16.42 -17.48
CA LYS A 251 -11.75 15.03 -17.93
C LYS A 251 -11.60 14.09 -16.73
N ALA A 252 -10.78 14.48 -15.75
CA ALA A 252 -10.61 13.71 -14.51
C ALA A 252 -11.94 13.50 -13.76
N ALA A 253 -12.78 14.54 -13.65
CA ALA A 253 -14.08 14.47 -12.99
C ALA A 253 -15.12 13.64 -13.77
N ASN A 254 -15.03 13.61 -15.10
CA ASN A 254 -15.88 12.75 -15.92
C ASN A 254 -15.54 11.27 -15.73
N ILE A 255 -14.25 10.94 -15.62
CA ILE A 255 -13.77 9.57 -15.40
C ILE A 255 -14.02 9.13 -13.96
N GLN A 256 -13.70 9.98 -12.99
CA GLN A 256 -13.88 9.72 -11.56
C GLN A 256 -14.74 10.80 -10.88
N PRO A 257 -16.08 10.70 -10.98
CA PRO A 257 -17.00 11.72 -10.46
C PRO A 257 -16.96 11.93 -8.94
N ASN A 258 -16.37 11.01 -8.19
CA ASN A 258 -16.32 11.10 -6.73
C ASN A 258 -14.93 11.52 -6.21
N SER A 259 -14.01 11.99 -7.06
CA SER A 259 -12.74 12.56 -6.61
C SER A 259 -12.97 13.95 -6.01
N VAL A 260 -12.82 14.03 -4.68
CA VAL A 260 -12.92 15.27 -3.91
C VAL A 260 -11.88 16.28 -4.36
N GLU A 261 -10.64 15.84 -4.57
CA GLU A 261 -9.51 16.70 -4.94
C GLU A 261 -9.74 17.35 -6.31
N THR A 262 -10.23 16.56 -7.28
CA THR A 262 -10.52 17.06 -8.62
C THR A 262 -11.64 18.09 -8.59
N ARG A 263 -12.74 17.81 -7.88
CA ARG A 263 -13.86 18.76 -7.76
C ARG A 263 -13.46 20.05 -7.05
N LYS A 264 -12.63 19.96 -6.00
CA LYS A 264 -12.07 21.14 -5.34
C LYS A 264 -11.24 21.99 -6.29
N ALA A 265 -10.38 21.37 -7.11
CA ALA A 265 -9.58 22.09 -8.09
C ALA A 265 -10.44 22.81 -9.14
N ILE A 266 -11.51 22.16 -9.62
CA ILE A 266 -12.50 22.78 -10.52
C ILE A 266 -13.20 23.95 -9.82
N ALA A 267 -13.70 23.75 -8.60
CA ALA A 267 -14.45 24.75 -7.85
C ALA A 267 -13.60 26.00 -7.54
N ASP A 268 -12.36 25.81 -7.08
CA ASP A 268 -11.43 26.89 -6.77
C ASP A 268 -11.11 27.71 -8.05
N ILE A 269 -10.89 27.06 -9.20
CA ILE A 269 -10.69 27.76 -10.48
C ILE A 269 -11.94 28.56 -10.89
N LEU A 270 -13.13 27.97 -10.78
CA LEU A 270 -14.36 28.65 -11.15
C LEU A 270 -14.63 29.87 -10.26
N LEU A 271 -14.27 29.78 -8.98
CA LEU A 271 -14.37 30.88 -8.04
C LEU A 271 -13.41 32.02 -8.42
N GLU A 272 -12.15 31.70 -8.76
CA GLU A 272 -11.17 32.68 -9.26
C GLU A 272 -11.62 33.35 -10.56
N GLN A 273 -12.27 32.58 -11.45
CA GLN A 273 -12.87 33.08 -12.69
C GLN A 273 -14.19 33.84 -12.48
N GLN A 274 -14.66 33.96 -11.23
CA GLN A 274 -15.93 34.59 -10.87
C GLN A 274 -17.17 33.90 -11.47
N ASP A 275 -17.05 32.64 -11.92
CA ASP A 275 -18.18 31.78 -12.25
C ASP A 275 -18.78 31.22 -10.96
N TYR A 276 -19.37 32.13 -10.18
CA TYR A 276 -19.93 31.81 -8.86
C TYR A 276 -21.05 30.77 -8.94
N LEU A 277 -21.79 30.71 -10.05
CA LEU A 277 -22.87 29.74 -10.21
C LEU A 277 -22.29 28.32 -10.26
N MET A 278 -21.29 28.09 -11.10
CA MET A 278 -20.67 26.77 -11.22
C MET A 278 -19.80 26.43 -10.00
N ALA A 279 -19.13 27.41 -9.40
CA ALA A 279 -18.39 27.22 -8.15
C ALA A 279 -19.31 26.72 -7.02
N ILE A 280 -20.53 27.28 -6.89
CA ILE A 280 -21.53 26.81 -5.92
C ILE A 280 -21.89 25.34 -6.16
N VAL A 281 -22.07 24.92 -7.42
CA VAL A 281 -22.43 23.55 -7.77
C VAL A 281 -21.32 22.58 -7.35
N GLU A 282 -20.08 22.89 -7.70
CA GLU A 282 -18.94 22.00 -7.40
C GLU A 282 -18.63 21.96 -5.89
N HIS A 283 -18.65 23.10 -5.17
CA HIS A 283 -18.45 23.07 -3.71
C HIS A 283 -19.54 22.29 -2.98
N ARG A 284 -20.81 22.34 -3.44
CA ARG A 284 -21.87 21.50 -2.88
C ARG A 284 -21.61 20.01 -3.09
N GLN A 285 -21.08 19.62 -4.25
CA GLN A 285 -20.70 18.24 -4.51
C GLN A 285 -19.50 17.80 -3.67
N VAL A 286 -18.50 18.67 -3.48
CA VAL A 286 -17.39 18.40 -2.56
C VAL A 286 -17.92 18.17 -1.14
N ILE A 287 -18.80 19.04 -0.65
CA ILE A 287 -19.39 18.92 0.70
C ILE A 287 -20.20 17.62 0.84
N ALA A 288 -20.93 17.20 -0.20
CA ALA A 288 -21.66 15.93 -0.18
C ALA A 288 -20.73 14.72 -0.05
N LEU A 289 -19.53 14.78 -0.65
CA LEU A 289 -18.52 13.72 -0.59
C LEU A 289 -17.64 13.80 0.66
N ALA A 290 -17.34 15.00 1.13
CA ALA A 290 -16.47 15.29 2.26
C ALA A 290 -17.11 16.36 3.19
N PRO A 291 -18.06 15.95 4.05
CA PRO A 291 -18.79 16.89 4.92
C PRO A 291 -17.93 17.60 5.97
N GLN A 292 -16.67 17.20 6.14
CA GLN A 292 -15.71 17.79 7.09
C GLN A 292 -14.76 18.80 6.42
N ASP A 293 -14.92 19.08 5.11
CA ASP A 293 -14.07 20.01 4.39
C ASP A 293 -14.47 21.48 4.63
N ALA A 294 -13.93 22.06 5.71
CA ALA A 294 -14.20 23.44 6.13
C ALA A 294 -13.97 24.46 5.00
N LYS A 295 -12.91 24.28 4.20
CA LYS A 295 -12.56 25.16 3.08
C LYS A 295 -13.67 25.25 2.03
N SER A 296 -14.31 24.13 1.68
CA SER A 296 -15.40 24.15 0.71
C SER A 296 -16.65 24.85 1.23
N TYR A 297 -16.95 24.76 2.54
CA TYR A 297 -18.03 25.54 3.13
C TYR A 297 -17.73 27.05 3.09
N TYR A 298 -16.48 27.44 3.37
CA TYR A 298 -16.05 28.83 3.30
C TYR A 298 -16.19 29.39 1.87
N HIS A 299 -15.61 28.71 0.88
CA HIS A 299 -15.69 29.12 -0.52
C HIS A 299 -17.13 29.10 -1.07
N LEU A 300 -17.96 28.13 -0.65
CA LEU A 300 -19.39 28.15 -0.95
C LEU A 300 -20.07 29.40 -0.40
N GLY A 301 -19.75 29.78 0.85
CA GLY A 301 -20.24 31.00 1.48
C GLY A 301 -19.88 32.26 0.68
N LEU A 302 -18.61 32.38 0.27
CA LEU A 302 -18.15 33.49 -0.56
C LEU A 302 -18.89 33.56 -1.90
N ALA A 303 -18.99 32.44 -2.62
CA ALA A 303 -19.69 32.40 -3.90
C ALA A 303 -21.19 32.74 -3.78
N LEU A 304 -21.84 32.31 -2.69
CA LEU A 304 -23.24 32.65 -2.39
C LEU A 304 -23.42 34.14 -2.05
N ARG A 305 -22.47 34.74 -1.33
CA ARG A 305 -22.44 36.18 -1.03
C ARG A 305 -22.40 37.01 -2.31
N GLU A 306 -21.48 36.70 -3.23
CA GLU A 306 -21.36 37.40 -4.52
C GLU A 306 -22.62 37.26 -5.38
N ARG A 307 -23.35 36.16 -5.21
CA ARG A 307 -24.66 35.91 -5.83
C ARG A 307 -25.85 36.50 -5.05
N LYS A 308 -25.61 37.27 -3.98
CA LYS A 308 -26.62 37.90 -3.11
C LYS A 308 -27.57 36.92 -2.41
N ARG A 309 -27.15 35.67 -2.21
CA ARG A 309 -27.89 34.63 -1.48
C ARG A 309 -27.46 34.64 -0.01
N ILE A 310 -27.73 35.74 0.68
CA ILE A 310 -27.13 36.08 1.98
C ILE A 310 -27.42 35.02 3.06
N GLU A 311 -28.66 34.56 3.19
CA GLU A 311 -29.05 33.54 4.19
C GLU A 311 -28.28 32.21 4.00
N GLU A 312 -28.14 31.78 2.75
CA GLU A 312 -27.40 30.56 2.43
C GLU A 312 -25.89 30.75 2.62
N ALA A 313 -25.37 31.95 2.32
CA ALA A 313 -23.98 32.30 2.58
C ALA A 313 -23.67 32.23 4.08
N ILE A 314 -24.47 32.88 4.92
CA ILE A 314 -24.33 32.84 6.39
C ILE A 314 -24.39 31.41 6.91
N THR A 315 -25.31 30.60 6.39
CA THR A 315 -25.42 29.17 6.78
C THR A 315 -24.15 28.40 6.45
N ALA A 316 -23.61 28.55 5.25
CA ALA A 316 -22.38 27.87 4.83
C ALA A 316 -21.16 28.35 5.65
N LEU A 317 -21.03 29.67 5.86
CA LEU A 317 -19.94 30.25 6.64
C LEU A 317 -19.97 29.82 8.11
N LYS A 318 -21.14 29.71 8.75
CA LYS A 318 -21.26 29.17 10.12
C LYS A 318 -20.80 27.71 10.22
N GLN A 319 -21.05 26.90 9.19
CA GLN A 319 -20.53 25.53 9.14
C GLN A 319 -19.01 25.52 8.98
N ALA A 320 -18.46 26.38 8.10
CA ALA A 320 -17.02 26.54 7.96
C ALA A 320 -16.35 26.94 9.29
N LEU A 321 -16.93 27.92 10.00
CA LEU A 321 -16.46 28.39 11.30
C LEU A 321 -16.37 27.27 12.32
N ASN A 322 -17.45 26.50 12.49
CA ASN A 322 -17.49 25.37 13.42
C ASN A 322 -16.41 24.33 13.09
N LEU A 323 -16.26 23.96 11.81
CA LEU A 323 -15.25 22.99 11.39
C LEU A 323 -13.82 23.51 11.62
N TYR A 324 -13.53 24.78 11.30
CA TYR A 324 -12.22 25.36 11.55
C TYR A 324 -11.88 25.45 13.04
N GLN A 325 -12.86 25.74 13.90
CA GLN A 325 -12.69 25.70 15.36
C GLN A 325 -12.34 24.29 15.85
N GLN A 326 -13.05 23.26 15.37
CA GLN A 326 -12.74 21.87 15.71
C GLN A 326 -11.35 21.44 15.22
N GLN A 327 -10.90 22.00 14.09
CA GLN A 327 -9.57 21.76 13.53
C GLN A 327 -8.48 22.60 14.20
N GLY A 328 -8.81 23.53 15.10
CA GLY A 328 -7.86 24.44 15.74
C GLY A 328 -7.23 25.47 14.80
N ASN A 329 -7.88 25.77 13.67
CA ASN A 329 -7.36 26.70 12.66
C ASN A 329 -7.79 28.14 12.95
N THR A 330 -7.09 28.80 13.87
CA THR A 330 -7.46 30.14 14.38
C THR A 330 -7.45 31.22 13.30
N GLU A 331 -6.51 31.17 12.35
CA GLU A 331 -6.43 32.14 11.25
C GLU A 331 -7.69 32.09 10.37
N GLN A 332 -8.15 30.89 10.01
CA GLN A 332 -9.35 30.74 9.19
C GLN A 332 -10.62 31.05 9.97
N VAL A 333 -10.63 30.87 11.30
CA VAL A 333 -11.73 31.30 12.16
C VAL A 333 -11.93 32.82 12.07
N GLU A 334 -10.86 33.60 12.26
CA GLU A 334 -10.90 35.06 12.17
C GLU A 334 -11.35 35.54 10.77
N ALA A 335 -10.86 34.88 9.72
CA ALA A 335 -11.25 35.18 8.34
C ALA A 335 -12.74 34.94 8.08
N VAL A 336 -13.33 33.87 8.64
CA VAL A 336 -14.75 33.57 8.50
C VAL A 336 -15.62 34.53 9.31
N GLU A 337 -15.19 34.87 10.53
CA GLU A 337 -15.90 35.84 11.40
C GLU A 337 -15.99 37.21 10.74
N THR A 338 -14.89 37.69 10.16
CA THR A 338 -14.86 38.97 9.42
C THR A 338 -15.92 39.00 8.31
N VAL A 339 -16.01 37.93 7.50
CA VAL A 339 -17.01 37.85 6.42
C VAL A 339 -18.44 37.73 6.97
N LEU A 340 -18.63 37.07 8.11
CA LEU A 340 -19.95 36.94 8.74
C LEU A 340 -20.44 38.27 9.31
N ASP A 341 -19.56 39.09 9.85
CA ASP A 341 -19.87 40.42 10.38
C ASP A 341 -20.28 41.38 9.24
N GLU A 342 -19.53 41.38 8.13
CA GLU A 342 -19.86 42.15 6.91
C GLU A 342 -21.25 41.81 6.33
N LEU A 343 -21.77 40.60 6.57
CA LEU A 343 -23.06 40.15 6.06
C LEU A 343 -24.25 40.46 6.99
N GLN A 344 -23.97 40.92 8.21
CA GLN A 344 -24.98 41.26 9.22
C GLN A 344 -25.23 42.77 9.34
N GLU A 345 -24.37 43.60 8.73
CA GLU A 345 -24.56 45.04 8.51
C GLU A 345 -25.47 45.33 7.30
#